data_AF-X1TDA8-F1
#
_entry.id   AF-X1TDA8-F1
#
_cell.length_a   1.000
_cell.length_b   1.000
_cell.length_c   1.000
_cell.angle_alpha   90.00
_cell.angle_beta   90.00
_cell.angle_gamma   90.00
#
_symmetry.space_group_name_H-M   'P 1'
#
loop_
_entity.id
_entity.type
_entity.pdbx_description
1 polymer ?
#
loop_
_entity_poly.entity_id
_entity_poly.type
_entity_poly.pdbx_seq_one_letter_code
_entity_poly.pdbx_strand_id
1 'polypeptide(L)'
;MWGGESKRKYAMPGLSFWIASPLLVSNVMSQCGDAEQVNPKFAEDKLALEIKELIECIDGIDASFIIVSNEVGMGLVPENRLGRLYRDLLGKVNQKLARHADKIHLMVAGIAIDVKNLGRS
;
A
#
# COMPACT_ATOMS: atom_id res chain seq x y z
N MET A 1 38.12 -5.80 -14.18
CA MET A 1 37.81 -4.67 -13.29
C MET A 1 36.34 -4.71 -12.90
N TRP A 2 35.99 -5.54 -11.92
CA TRP A 2 34.66 -5.58 -11.29
C TRP A 2 34.82 -4.93 -9.90
N GLY A 3 34.58 -3.62 -9.81
CA GLY A 3 34.28 -2.97 -8.53
C GLY A 3 32.81 -3.26 -8.21
N GLY A 4 32.42 -3.74 -7.03
CA GLY A 4 32.96 -3.38 -5.73
C GLY A 4 32.02 -2.43 -4.96
N GLU A 5 30.69 -2.41 -5.20
CA GLU A 5 29.81 -1.55 -4.39
C GLU A 5 28.31 -1.93 -4.27
N SER A 6 27.84 -3.06 -4.84
CA SER A 6 26.40 -3.37 -4.86
C SER A 6 25.98 -4.51 -3.92
N LYS A 7 26.41 -4.49 -2.65
CA LYS A 7 25.92 -5.44 -1.64
C LYS A 7 25.38 -4.81 -0.35
N ARG A 8 25.38 -3.48 -0.21
CA ARG A 8 24.91 -2.76 0.99
C ARG A 8 23.54 -2.07 0.88
N LYS A 9 22.80 -2.20 -0.23
CA LYS A 9 21.51 -1.49 -0.40
C LYS A 9 20.30 -2.10 0.31
N TYR A 10 20.41 -3.31 0.86
CA TYR A 10 19.26 -4.03 1.45
C TYR A 10 19.52 -4.60 2.85
N ALA A 11 20.71 -4.36 3.43
CA ALA A 11 20.95 -4.70 4.82
C ALA A 11 20.48 -3.53 5.69
N MET A 12 19.30 -3.62 6.29
CA MET A 12 18.85 -2.67 7.31
C MET A 12 19.22 -3.24 8.69
N PRO A 13 20.20 -2.68 9.40
CA PRO A 13 20.45 -3.04 10.79
C PRO A 13 19.34 -2.40 11.62
N GLY A 14 18.35 -3.18 12.04
CA GLY A 14 17.22 -2.70 12.84
C GLY A 14 15.98 -3.57 12.71
N LEU A 15 15.06 -3.44 13.66
CA LEU A 15 13.75 -4.10 13.64
C LEU A 15 12.97 -3.63 12.40
N SER A 16 12.57 -4.56 11.53
CA SER A 16 11.86 -4.26 10.29
C SER A 16 10.46 -4.86 10.35
N PHE A 17 9.42 -4.04 10.15
CA PHE A 17 8.03 -4.49 10.17
C PHE A 17 7.46 -4.58 8.75
N TRP A 18 6.74 -5.68 8.48
CA TRP A 18 6.06 -5.93 7.22
C TRP A 18 4.55 -5.82 7.43
N ILE A 19 3.89 -4.92 6.69
CA ILE A 19 2.45 -4.68 6.81
C ILE A 19 1.80 -4.92 5.46
N ALA A 20 0.76 -5.76 5.44
CA ALA A 20 -0.06 -6.03 4.25
C ALA A 20 -1.32 -5.14 4.27
N SER A 21 -1.35 -4.07 3.48
CA SER A 21 -2.51 -3.18 3.39
C SER A 21 -3.78 -3.81 2.77
N PRO A 22 -3.72 -4.86 1.90
CA PRO A 22 -4.94 -5.51 1.40
C PRO A 22 -5.82 -6.10 2.51
N LEU A 23 -5.20 -6.58 3.59
CA LEU A 23 -5.91 -7.14 4.73
C LEU A 23 -6.66 -6.05 5.51
N LEU A 24 -6.07 -4.86 5.66
CA LEU A 24 -6.72 -3.72 6.28
C LEU A 24 -7.98 -3.31 5.50
N VAL A 25 -7.88 -3.22 4.17
CA VAL A 25 -9.02 -2.90 3.30
C VAL A 25 -10.13 -3.95 3.42
N SER A 26 -9.76 -5.23 3.37
CA SER A 26 -10.72 -6.34 3.53
C SER A 26 -11.40 -6.30 4.91
N ASN A 27 -10.65 -6.03 5.98
CA ASN A 27 -11.17 -5.98 7.34
C ASN A 27 -12.15 -4.82 7.52
N VAL A 28 -11.82 -3.63 7.04
CA VAL A 28 -12.74 -2.48 7.12
C VAL A 28 -14.02 -2.76 6.33
N MET A 29 -13.91 -3.28 5.11
CA MET A 29 -15.08 -3.61 4.30
C MET A 29 -15.98 -4.65 4.97
N SER A 30 -15.39 -5.69 5.58
CA SER A 30 -16.14 -6.71 6.34
C SER A 30 -16.89 -6.13 7.54
N GLN A 31 -16.40 -5.03 8.12
CA GLN A 31 -17.04 -4.37 9.27
C GLN A 31 -18.14 -3.37 8.84
N CYS A 32 -18.29 -3.10 7.53
CA CYS A 32 -19.25 -2.15 7.00
C CYS A 32 -20.61 -2.77 6.62
N GLY A 33 -20.84 -4.06 6.91
CA GLY A 33 -22.10 -4.76 6.66
C GLY A 33 -22.09 -5.64 5.40
N ASP A 34 -23.28 -6.05 4.94
CA ASP A 34 -23.42 -6.94 3.79
C ASP A 34 -22.75 -6.37 2.53
N ALA A 35 -22.07 -7.24 1.78
CA ALA A 35 -21.32 -6.92 0.57
C ALA A 35 -22.10 -6.09 -0.47
N GLU A 36 -23.41 -6.27 -0.53
CA GLU A 36 -24.31 -5.55 -1.45
C GLU A 36 -24.71 -4.16 -0.93
N GLN A 37 -24.65 -3.93 0.39
CA GLN A 37 -25.16 -2.71 1.05
C GLN A 37 -24.06 -1.80 1.61
N VAL A 38 -22.78 -2.16 1.46
CA VAL A 38 -21.67 -1.31 1.93
C VAL A 38 -21.83 0.12 1.40
N ASN A 39 -21.95 1.09 2.30
CA ASN A 39 -21.93 2.51 1.96
C ASN A 39 -20.49 2.90 1.61
N PRO A 40 -20.20 3.28 0.35
CA PRO A 40 -18.84 3.57 -0.10
C PRO A 40 -18.16 4.69 0.69
N LYS A 41 -18.92 5.74 1.03
CA LYS A 41 -18.39 6.89 1.76
C LYS A 41 -18.02 6.48 3.19
N PHE A 42 -18.89 5.72 3.85
CA PHE A 42 -18.60 5.23 5.20
C PHE A 42 -17.35 4.34 5.25
N ALA A 43 -17.20 3.42 4.28
CA ALA A 43 -16.02 2.57 4.18
C ALA A 43 -14.74 3.38 3.89
N GLU A 44 -14.84 4.39 3.03
CA GLU A 44 -13.73 5.29 2.72
C GLU A 44 -13.31 6.13 3.93
N ASP A 45 -14.27 6.73 4.64
CA ASP A 45 -14.00 7.55 5.83
C ASP A 45 -13.32 6.72 6.92
N LYS A 46 -13.80 5.49 7.13
CA LYS A 46 -13.19 4.55 8.08
C LYS A 46 -11.78 4.14 7.66
N LEU A 47 -11.55 3.81 6.40
CA LEU A 47 -10.21 3.52 5.89
C LEU A 47 -9.27 4.71 5.98
N ALA A 48 -9.77 5.92 5.75
CA ALA A 48 -8.98 7.13 5.87
C ALA A 48 -8.51 7.36 7.31
N LEU A 49 -9.35 7.03 8.30
CA LEU A 49 -8.99 7.07 9.72
C LEU A 49 -7.93 6.02 10.06
N GLU A 50 -8.16 4.76 9.70
CA GLU A 50 -7.23 3.65 9.97
C GLU A 50 -5.84 3.90 9.35
N ILE A 51 -5.79 4.41 8.11
CA ILE A 51 -4.52 4.77 7.46
C ILE A 51 -3.85 5.95 8.14
N LYS A 52 -4.62 6.93 8.62
CA LYS A 52 -4.07 8.06 9.36
C LYS A 52 -3.42 7.57 10.66
N GLU A 53 -4.11 6.74 11.43
CA GLU A 53 -3.59 6.16 12.69
C GLU A 53 -2.36 5.28 12.45
N LEU A 54 -2.35 4.50 11.35
CA LEU A 54 -1.18 3.73 10.94
C LEU A 54 0.03 4.63 10.65
N ILE A 55 -0.18 5.72 9.90
CA ILE A 55 0.88 6.68 9.58
C ILE A 55 1.42 7.35 10.86
N GLU A 56 0.54 7.80 11.76
CA GLU A 56 0.93 8.40 13.03
C GLU A 56 1.74 7.42 13.91
N CYS A 57 1.39 6.13 13.88
CA CYS A 57 2.13 5.08 14.58
C CYS A 57 3.53 4.86 13.97
N ILE A 58 3.62 4.80 12.64
CA ILE A 58 4.89 4.66 11.92
C ILE A 58 5.81 5.85 12.23
N ASP A 59 5.29 7.07 12.23
CA ASP A 59 6.06 8.28 12.51
C ASP A 59 6.55 8.36 13.96
N GLY A 60 5.87 7.67 14.89
CA GLY A 60 6.23 7.63 16.30
C GLY A 60 7.30 6.59 16.67
N ILE A 61 7.73 5.74 15.73
CA ILE A 61 8.64 4.62 15.99
C ILE A 61 9.90 4.78 15.17
N ASP A 62 11.06 4.78 15.85
CA ASP A 62 12.38 4.75 15.20
C ASP A 62 12.69 3.33 14.69
N ALA A 63 12.04 2.96 13.58
CA ALA A 63 12.21 1.69 12.90
C ALA A 63 11.97 1.81 11.39
N SER A 64 12.42 0.81 10.64
CA SER A 64 12.13 0.73 9.20
C SER A 64 10.85 -0.06 8.94
N PHE A 65 9.93 0.53 8.17
CA PHE A 65 8.66 -0.09 7.81
C PHE A 65 8.63 -0.41 6.31
N ILE A 66 8.26 -1.64 5.98
CA ILE A 66 8.01 -2.07 4.60
C ILE A 66 6.52 -2.39 4.49
N ILE A 67 5.81 -1.58 3.73
CA ILE A 67 4.40 -1.82 3.43
C ILE A 67 4.29 -2.47 2.07
N VAL A 68 3.64 -3.63 2.03
CA VAL A 68 3.38 -4.37 0.81
C VAL A 68 1.90 -4.25 0.49
N SER A 69 1.61 -3.86 -0.75
CA SER A 69 0.26 -3.77 -1.29
C SER A 69 0.18 -4.35 -2.68
N ASN A 70 -1.04 -4.66 -3.11
CA ASN A 70 -1.32 -5.06 -4.48
C ASN A 70 -1.71 -3.83 -5.32
N GLU A 71 -1.25 -3.81 -6.57
CA GLU A 71 -1.77 -2.90 -7.58
C GLU A 71 -2.94 -3.58 -8.31
N VAL A 72 -4.12 -2.97 -8.21
CA VAL A 72 -5.39 -3.54 -8.73
C VAL A 72 -6.03 -2.68 -9.82
N GLY A 73 -5.44 -1.52 -10.13
CA GLY A 73 -5.95 -0.55 -11.10
C GLY A 73 -5.61 -0.87 -12.55
N MET A 74 -4.67 -1.79 -12.81
CA MET A 74 -4.17 -2.09 -14.17
C MET A 74 -4.90 -3.26 -14.87
N GLY A 75 -5.85 -3.91 -14.18
CA GLY A 75 -6.62 -5.03 -14.72
C GLY A 75 -8.04 -4.65 -15.14
N LEU A 76 -8.82 -5.66 -15.52
CA LEU A 76 -10.25 -5.53 -15.81
C LEU A 76 -11.02 -5.00 -14.60
N VAL A 77 -12.09 -4.25 -14.87
CA VAL A 77 -13.00 -3.77 -13.83
C VAL A 77 -13.89 -4.94 -13.40
N PRO A 78 -14.01 -5.23 -12.09
CA PRO A 78 -14.90 -6.30 -11.62
C PRO A 78 -16.37 -6.04 -11.98
N GLU A 79 -17.08 -7.12 -12.33
CA GLU A 79 -18.52 -7.07 -12.64
C GLU A 79 -19.38 -6.83 -11.40
N ASN A 80 -18.93 -7.27 -10.23
CA ASN A 80 -19.65 -7.09 -8.97
C ASN A 80 -19.37 -5.71 -8.33
N ARG A 81 -20.38 -5.16 -7.65
CA ARG A 81 -20.30 -3.87 -6.95
C ARG A 81 -19.19 -3.87 -5.89
N LEU A 82 -19.10 -4.96 -5.13
CA LEU A 82 -18.10 -5.13 -4.07
C LEU A 82 -16.67 -5.08 -4.61
N GLY A 83 -16.39 -5.76 -5.72
CA GLY A 83 -15.05 -5.79 -6.30
C GLY A 83 -14.63 -4.42 -6.84
N ARG A 84 -15.55 -3.66 -7.43
CA ARG A 84 -15.28 -2.26 -7.82
C ARG A 84 -14.96 -1.40 -6.60
N LEU A 85 -15.76 -1.51 -5.54
CA LEU A 85 -15.52 -0.76 -4.31
C LEU A 85 -14.17 -1.11 -3.69
N TYR A 86 -13.83 -2.39 -3.59
CA TYR A 86 -12.52 -2.85 -3.10
C TYR A 86 -11.38 -2.27 -3.92
N ARG A 87 -11.48 -2.35 -5.25
CA ARG A 87 -10.48 -1.80 -6.18
C ARG A 87 -10.26 -0.31 -5.94
N ASP A 88 -11.35 0.47 -5.86
CA ASP A 88 -11.28 1.91 -5.67
C ASP A 88 -10.68 2.28 -4.30
N LEU A 89 -11.13 1.60 -3.23
CA LEU A 89 -10.65 1.84 -1.87
C LEU A 89 -9.17 1.47 -1.72
N LEU A 90 -8.72 0.31 -2.23
CA LEU A 90 -7.32 -0.09 -2.20
C LEU A 90 -6.44 0.88 -2.98
N GLY A 91 -6.91 1.37 -4.13
CA GLY A 91 -6.22 2.41 -4.89
C GLY A 91 -6.03 3.70 -4.09
N LYS A 92 -7.07 4.16 -3.37
CA LYS A 92 -6.99 5.34 -2.49
C LYS A 92 -6.02 5.14 -1.32
N VAL A 93 -6.05 3.95 -0.71
CA VAL A 93 -5.10 3.57 0.35
C VAL A 93 -3.66 3.59 -0.17
N ASN A 94 -3.40 2.96 -1.32
CA ASN A 94 -2.09 2.93 -1.94
C ASN A 94 -1.57 4.34 -2.24
N GLN A 95 -2.43 5.24 -2.74
CA GLN A 95 -2.05 6.64 -2.97
C GLN A 95 -1.70 7.39 -1.68
N LYS A 96 -2.46 7.19 -0.59
CA LYS A 96 -2.17 7.83 0.71
C LYS A 96 -0.82 7.35 1.27
N LEU A 97 -0.60 6.04 1.27
CA LEU A 97 0.66 5.44 1.73
C LEU A 97 1.84 5.85 0.86
N ALA A 98 1.68 5.86 -0.46
CA ALA A 98 2.71 6.30 -1.41
C ALA A 98 3.16 7.75 -1.18
N ARG A 99 2.22 8.66 -0.85
CA ARG A 99 2.55 10.07 -0.56
C ARG A 99 3.42 10.20 0.70
N HIS A 100 3.25 9.30 1.67
CA HIS A 100 3.99 9.31 2.93
C HIS A 100 5.31 8.54 2.86
N ALA A 101 5.36 7.46 2.08
CA ALA A 101 6.52 6.57 2.00
C ALA A 101 7.76 7.28 1.45
N ASP A 102 8.94 7.01 2.01
CA ASP A 102 10.21 7.53 1.47
C ASP A 102 10.53 6.99 0.08
N LYS A 103 10.25 5.70 -0.14
CA LYS A 103 10.52 4.96 -1.39
C LYS A 103 9.27 4.21 -1.81
N ILE A 104 9.07 4.09 -3.12
CA ILE A 104 7.95 3.35 -3.70
C ILE A 104 8.50 2.48 -4.81
N HIS A 105 8.26 1.17 -4.71
CA HIS A 105 8.66 0.20 -5.72
C HIS A 105 7.44 -0.53 -6.27
N LEU A 106 7.28 -0.51 -7.59
CA LEU A 106 6.37 -1.42 -8.29
C LEU A 106 7.16 -2.67 -8.67
N MET A 107 6.68 -3.84 -8.24
CA MET A 107 7.31 -5.12 -8.55
C MET A 107 6.67 -5.74 -9.80
N VAL A 108 7.45 -5.97 -10.86
CA VAL A 108 6.99 -6.61 -12.10
C VAL A 108 7.88 -7.80 -12.41
N ALA A 109 7.34 -9.02 -12.37
CA ALA A 109 8.10 -10.27 -12.59
C ALA A 109 9.37 -10.37 -11.72
N GLY A 110 9.31 -9.88 -10.47
CA GLY A 110 10.45 -9.86 -9.53
C GLY A 110 11.41 -8.67 -9.71
N ILE A 111 11.18 -7.80 -10.69
CA ILE A 111 11.99 -6.61 -10.95
C ILE A 111 11.35 -5.41 -10.26
N ALA A 112 12.15 -4.70 -9.45
CA ALA A 112 11.72 -3.49 -8.77
C ALA A 112 11.84 -2.27 -9.70
N ILE A 113 10.74 -1.56 -9.88
CA ILE A 113 10.67 -0.29 -10.62
C ILE A 113 10.54 0.84 -9.58
N ASP A 114 11.48 1.79 -9.57
CA ASP A 114 11.43 2.97 -8.70
C ASP A 114 10.44 4.00 -9.25
N VAL A 115 9.25 4.05 -8.64
CA VAL A 115 8.14 4.88 -9.10
C VAL A 115 8.42 6.37 -8.86
N LYS A 116 9.17 6.74 -7.81
CA LYS A 116 9.45 8.16 -7.50
C LYS A 116 10.43 8.79 -8.49
N ASN A 117 11.22 7.98 -9.18
CA ASN A 117 12.19 8.44 -10.16
C ASN A 117 11.77 8.14 -11.61
N LEU A 118 10.60 7.54 -11.83
CA LEU A 118 10.02 7.35 -13.15
C LEU A 118 9.65 8.73 -13.75
N GLY A 119 10.42 9.19 -14.74
CA GLY A 119 10.17 10.46 -15.44
C GLY A 119 11.12 11.62 -15.10
N ARG A 120 12.13 11.38 -14.26
CA ARG A 120 13.29 12.27 -14.15
C ARG A 120 14.35 11.81 -15.14
N SER A 121 14.15 12.13 -16.42
CA SER A 121 15.06 11.81 -17.55
C SER A 121 15.68 13.07 -18.11
#